data_AF-A0A7S8MWQ0-F1
#
_entry.id   AF-A0A7S8MWQ0-F1
#
_cell.length_a   1.000
_cell.length_b   1.000
_cell.length_c   1.000
_cell.angle_alpha   90.00
_cell.angle_beta   90.00
_cell.angle_gamma   90.00
#
_symmetry.space_group_name_H-M   'P 1'
#
loop_
_entity.id
_entity.type
_entity.pdbx_description
1 polymer ?
#
loop_
_entity_poly.entity_id
_entity_poly.type
_entity_poly.pdbx_seq_one_letter_code
_entity_poly.pdbx_strand_id
1 'polypeptide(L)'
;MIGERRSRPARRATLLAVCLVSASVMLAACAGPSIDELETDAERAFRALVAAADGVEEGVLRTLEVTGPDEQTCGDQGRGLQRTYVAVGSVSVGADYAAEDALVDAVTAVIDPEEWTPIAADGIAGRDGAWVDENGVVATVTYDSPLLVIATFTPCRDAS
;
A
#
# COMPACT_ATOMS: atom_id res chain seq x y z
N MET A 1 59.49 -57.90 2.26
CA MET A 1 58.04 -58.17 2.44
C MET A 1 57.52 -57.27 3.54
N ILE A 2 56.29 -56.76 3.40
CA ILE A 2 55.53 -55.87 4.33
C ILE A 2 55.98 -54.40 4.23
N GLY A 3 55.14 -53.36 4.05
CA GLY A 3 53.68 -53.19 3.95
C GLY A 3 53.37 -51.81 3.30
N GLU A 4 52.23 -51.65 2.62
CA GLU A 4 51.09 -50.80 3.04
C GLU A 4 51.44 -49.29 3.21
N ARG A 5 50.84 -48.30 2.53
CA ARG A 5 49.40 -47.99 2.42
C ARG A 5 49.13 -46.97 1.31
N ARG A 6 47.98 -47.14 0.65
CA ARG A 6 47.30 -46.09 -0.13
C ARG A 6 46.66 -45.08 0.82
N SER A 7 46.73 -43.80 0.49
CA SER A 7 45.76 -42.80 0.97
C SER A 7 45.68 -41.65 -0.01
N ARG A 8 44.60 -41.60 -0.79
CA ARG A 8 44.12 -40.41 -1.50
C ARG A 8 43.21 -39.62 -0.54
N PRO A 9 43.40 -38.30 -0.40
CA PRO A 9 42.32 -37.45 0.08
C PRO A 9 42.12 -36.28 -0.88
N ALA A 10 41.12 -36.35 -1.76
CA ALA A 10 40.72 -35.21 -2.58
C ALA A 10 39.23 -35.25 -2.90
N ARG A 11 38.38 -35.35 -1.87
CA ARG A 11 36.92 -35.18 -2.00
C ARG A 11 36.30 -34.69 -0.69
N ARG A 12 36.70 -33.53 -0.18
CA ARG A 12 36.04 -32.91 0.98
C ARG A 12 35.91 -31.39 0.95
N ALA A 13 36.27 -30.71 -0.14
CA ALA A 13 36.25 -29.25 -0.18
C ALA A 13 34.94 -28.64 -0.72
N THR A 14 34.06 -29.41 -1.37
CA THR A 14 32.94 -28.84 -2.15
C THR A 14 31.63 -28.67 -1.38
N LEU A 15 31.53 -29.14 -0.13
CA LEU A 15 30.27 -29.12 0.64
C LEU A 15 30.09 -27.90 1.54
N LEU A 16 31.11 -27.05 1.71
CA LEU A 16 31.07 -25.93 2.66
C LEU A 16 30.56 -24.60 2.08
N ALA A 17 30.45 -24.47 0.75
CA ALA A 17 30.01 -23.22 0.12
C ALA A 17 28.48 -23.07 0.04
N VAL A 18 27.72 -24.17 0.09
CA VAL A 18 26.25 -24.12 -0.08
C VAL A 18 25.53 -23.71 1.21
N CYS A 19 26.05 -24.10 2.39
CA CYS A 19 25.40 -23.76 3.67
C CYS A 19 25.51 -22.29 4.07
N LEU A 20 26.50 -21.55 3.55
CA LEU A 20 26.69 -20.13 3.88
C LEU A 20 25.71 -19.21 3.14
N VAL A 21 25.22 -19.61 1.96
CA VAL A 21 24.25 -18.80 1.18
C VAL A 21 22.83 -18.92 1.75
N SER A 22 22.47 -20.07 2.34
CA SER A 22 21.14 -20.30 2.91
C SER A 22 20.87 -19.50 4.19
N ALA A 23 21.92 -19.18 4.95
CA ALA A 23 21.77 -18.41 6.19
C ALA A 23 21.45 -16.93 5.92
N SER A 24 21.96 -16.35 4.82
CA SER A 24 21.75 -14.93 4.50
C SER A 24 20.31 -14.59 4.10
N VAL A 25 19.57 -15.55 3.53
CA VAL A 25 18.18 -15.36 3.11
C VAL A 25 17.23 -15.26 4.32
N MET A 26 17.55 -15.93 5.43
CA MET A 26 16.69 -15.90 6.63
C MET A 26 16.86 -14.64 7.49
N LEU A 27 17.97 -13.91 7.37
CA LEU A 27 18.14 -12.63 8.09
C LEU A 27 17.44 -11.46 7.39
N ALA A 28 17.18 -11.54 6.08
CA ALA A 28 16.42 -10.51 5.36
C ALA A 28 14.93 -10.53 5.69
N ALA A 29 14.39 -11.67 6.13
CA ALA A 29 12.97 -11.83 6.46
C ALA A 29 12.57 -11.28 7.86
N CYS A 30 13.52 -10.72 8.63
CA CYS A 30 13.23 -10.09 9.92
C CYS A 30 13.32 -8.55 9.89
N ALA A 31 13.74 -7.96 8.78
CA ALA A 31 13.58 -6.53 8.56
C ALA A 31 12.19 -6.33 7.96
N GLY A 32 11.34 -5.50 8.58
CA GLY A 32 10.10 -5.07 7.96
C GLY A 32 10.34 -4.34 6.63
N PRO A 33 9.28 -4.00 5.88
CA PRO A 33 9.40 -3.33 4.59
C PRO A 33 10.23 -2.04 4.71
N SER A 34 11.03 -1.79 3.68
CA SER A 34 11.80 -0.55 3.56
C SER A 34 10.88 0.66 3.35
N ILE A 35 11.39 1.87 3.58
CA ILE A 35 10.62 3.10 3.34
C ILE A 35 10.21 3.20 1.86
N ASP A 36 11.14 2.91 0.96
CA ASP A 36 10.88 2.98 -0.48
C ASP A 36 9.80 1.98 -0.92
N GLU A 37 9.75 0.80 -0.30
CA GLU A 37 8.68 -0.19 -0.53
C GLU A 37 7.33 0.36 -0.04
N LEU A 38 7.26 0.90 1.18
CA LEU A 38 6.03 1.49 1.72
C LEU A 38 5.52 2.67 0.88
N GLU A 39 6.42 3.54 0.41
CA GLU A 39 6.07 4.65 -0.47
C GLU A 39 5.55 4.14 -1.83
N THR A 40 6.19 3.11 -2.39
CA THR A 40 5.79 2.48 -3.65
C THR A 40 4.43 1.81 -3.53
N ASP A 41 4.17 1.12 -2.43
CA ASP A 41 2.92 0.42 -2.19
C ASP A 41 1.76 1.40 -1.97
N ALA A 42 1.98 2.47 -1.21
CA ALA A 42 1.02 3.56 -1.06
C ALA A 42 0.70 4.23 -2.40
N GLU A 43 1.71 4.56 -3.20
CA GLU A 43 1.50 5.15 -4.54
C GLU A 43 0.75 4.19 -5.47
N ARG A 44 1.04 2.89 -5.41
CA ARG A 44 0.36 1.88 -6.23
C ARG A 44 -1.12 1.79 -5.88
N ALA A 45 -1.45 1.71 -4.59
CA ALA A 45 -2.83 1.70 -4.11
C ALA A 45 -3.57 2.98 -4.55
N PHE A 46 -2.93 4.14 -4.38
CA PHE A 46 -3.48 5.42 -4.81
C PHE A 46 -3.81 5.47 -6.30
N ARG A 47 -2.85 5.07 -7.14
CA ARG A 47 -3.04 5.06 -8.60
C ARG A 47 -4.15 4.09 -9.02
N ALA A 48 -4.31 2.96 -8.34
CA ALA A 48 -5.40 2.03 -8.61
C ALA A 48 -6.78 2.64 -8.29
N LEU A 49 -6.91 3.32 -7.15
CA LEU A 49 -8.13 4.04 -6.77
C LEU A 49 -8.47 5.17 -7.74
N VAL A 50 -7.46 5.98 -8.12
CA VAL A 50 -7.62 7.06 -9.10
C VAL A 50 -8.01 6.50 -10.48
N ALA A 51 -7.41 5.39 -10.92
CA ALA A 51 -7.75 4.75 -12.19
C ALA A 51 -9.18 4.18 -12.18
N ALA A 52 -9.65 3.66 -11.05
CA ALA A 52 -11.03 3.21 -10.90
C ALA A 52 -12.01 4.39 -10.96
N ALA A 53 -11.66 5.53 -10.35
CA ALA A 53 -12.45 6.75 -10.46
C ALA A 53 -12.50 7.27 -11.90
N ASP A 54 -11.36 7.38 -12.59
CA ASP A 54 -11.27 7.88 -13.97
C ASP A 54 -11.95 6.94 -14.99
N GLY A 55 -12.08 5.65 -14.66
CA GLY A 55 -12.69 4.63 -15.52
C GLY A 55 -14.23 4.57 -15.48
N VAL A 56 -14.90 5.40 -14.68
CA VAL A 56 -16.38 5.44 -14.63
C VAL A 56 -16.99 6.07 -15.89
N GLU A 57 -18.31 5.98 -16.01
CA GLU A 57 -19.04 6.53 -17.16
C GLU A 57 -18.73 8.03 -17.39
N GLU A 58 -18.51 8.37 -18.67
CA GLU A 58 -18.19 9.72 -19.09
C GLU A 58 -19.30 10.70 -18.65
N GLY A 59 -18.92 11.76 -17.94
CA GLY A 59 -19.84 12.79 -17.46
C GLY A 59 -20.34 12.60 -16.02
N VAL A 60 -19.99 11.50 -15.35
CA VAL A 60 -20.18 11.33 -13.90
C VAL A 60 -19.18 12.20 -13.14
N LEU A 61 -17.89 12.02 -13.38
CA LEU A 61 -16.84 12.91 -12.88
C LEU A 61 -16.60 14.07 -13.84
N ARG A 62 -16.52 15.29 -13.29
CA ARG A 62 -16.14 16.51 -14.02
C ARG A 62 -14.67 16.84 -13.88
N THR A 63 -14.14 16.67 -12.69
CA THR A 63 -12.72 16.88 -12.39
C THR A 63 -12.22 15.74 -11.55
N LEU A 64 -10.92 15.47 -11.68
CA LEU A 64 -10.16 14.62 -10.78
C LEU A 64 -8.75 15.20 -10.71
N GLU A 65 -8.50 15.99 -9.67
CA GLU A 65 -7.23 16.67 -9.47
C GLU A 65 -6.37 15.87 -8.52
N VAL A 66 -5.21 15.44 -8.99
CA VAL A 66 -4.23 14.69 -8.19
C VAL A 66 -3.20 15.65 -7.59
N THR A 67 -2.94 15.53 -6.30
CA THR A 67 -1.92 16.25 -5.53
C THR A 67 -0.97 15.29 -4.81
N GLY A 68 0.26 15.75 -4.62
CA GLY A 68 1.33 15.01 -3.94
C GLY A 68 2.29 14.25 -4.86
N PRO A 69 3.23 13.46 -4.29
CA PRO A 69 3.31 13.14 -2.87
C PRO A 69 3.77 14.31 -2.00
N ASP A 70 3.03 14.57 -0.93
CA ASP A 70 3.40 15.55 0.10
C ASP A 70 3.82 14.84 1.38
N GLU A 71 4.61 15.52 2.22
CA GLU A 71 4.96 15.06 3.55
C GLU A 71 4.06 15.76 4.57
N GLN A 72 3.45 14.99 5.47
CA GLN A 72 2.57 15.50 6.52
C GLN A 72 3.03 15.04 7.90
N THR A 73 2.85 15.91 8.89
CA THR A 73 3.08 15.55 10.29
C THR A 73 1.99 14.60 10.78
N CYS A 74 2.38 13.64 11.61
CA CYS A 74 1.49 12.60 12.11
C CYS A 74 1.89 12.16 13.53
N GLY A 75 1.06 11.30 14.11
CA GLY A 75 1.28 10.74 15.44
C GLY A 75 1.06 11.73 16.58
N ASP A 76 1.20 11.23 17.81
CA ASP A 76 0.96 12.04 19.00
C ASP A 76 1.91 13.23 19.07
N GLN A 77 1.31 14.43 19.13
CA GLN A 77 1.99 15.72 19.18
C GLN A 77 2.81 16.03 17.91
N GLY A 78 2.49 15.41 16.77
CA GLY A 78 3.15 15.69 15.48
C GLY A 78 4.62 15.26 15.46
N ARG A 79 4.97 14.23 16.25
CA ARG A 79 6.35 13.73 16.35
C ARG A 79 6.76 12.83 15.18
N GLY A 80 5.83 12.48 14.30
CA GLY A 80 6.10 11.68 13.12
C GLY A 80 5.84 12.40 11.81
N LEU A 81 6.29 11.77 10.74
CA LEU A 81 6.05 12.16 9.36
C LEU A 81 5.47 10.97 8.59
N GLN A 82 4.65 11.28 7.60
CA GLN A 82 4.12 10.32 6.63
C GLN A 82 4.02 10.97 5.26
N ARG A 83 4.13 10.15 4.21
CA ARG A 83 3.85 10.55 2.83
C ARG A 83 2.35 10.43 2.56
N THR A 84 1.82 11.41 1.84
CA THR A 84 0.40 11.49 1.49
C THR A 84 0.22 11.72 0.01
N TYR A 85 -0.69 10.94 -0.59
CA TYR A 85 -1.16 11.11 -1.96
C TYR A 85 -2.65 11.40 -1.91
N VAL A 86 -3.11 12.42 -2.64
CA VAL A 86 -4.51 12.85 -2.57
C VAL A 86 -5.03 13.10 -3.97
N ALA A 87 -6.28 12.71 -4.22
CA ALA A 87 -7.03 13.14 -5.38
C ALA A 87 -8.38 13.70 -4.93
N VAL A 88 -8.76 14.84 -5.51
CA VAL A 88 -10.04 15.48 -5.26
C VAL A 88 -10.80 15.53 -6.57
N GLY A 89 -11.95 14.86 -6.60
CA GLY A 89 -12.87 14.83 -7.71
C GLY A 89 -14.12 15.66 -7.44
N SER A 90 -14.67 16.25 -8.50
CA SER A 90 -16.02 16.82 -8.47
C SER A 90 -16.94 16.00 -9.37
N VAL A 91 -18.06 15.55 -8.82
CA VAL A 91 -19.11 14.85 -9.52
C VAL A 91 -20.05 15.86 -10.18
N SER A 92 -20.53 15.53 -11.36
CA SER A 92 -21.47 16.36 -12.11
C SER A 92 -22.80 16.48 -11.35
N VAL A 93 -23.28 17.71 -11.11
CA VAL A 93 -24.59 17.98 -10.49
C VAL A 93 -25.78 17.39 -11.27
N GLY A 94 -25.56 16.97 -12.53
CA GLY A 94 -26.55 16.29 -13.36
C GLY A 94 -26.48 14.76 -13.34
N ALA A 95 -25.50 14.17 -12.64
CA ALA A 95 -25.46 12.73 -12.40
C ALA A 95 -26.65 12.34 -11.52
N ASP A 96 -27.25 11.19 -11.80
CA ASP A 96 -28.25 10.63 -10.89
C ASP A 96 -27.56 9.91 -9.73
N TYR A 97 -28.30 9.74 -8.62
CA TYR A 97 -27.77 9.07 -7.43
C TYR A 97 -27.23 7.65 -7.70
N ALA A 98 -27.74 6.95 -8.71
CA ALA A 98 -27.25 5.62 -9.04
C ALA A 98 -25.87 5.65 -9.71
N ALA A 99 -25.59 6.68 -10.50
CA ALA A 99 -24.27 6.93 -11.06
C ALA A 99 -23.26 7.39 -9.99
N GLU A 100 -23.69 8.21 -9.04
CA GLU A 100 -22.86 8.58 -7.87
C GLU A 100 -22.54 7.34 -7.02
N ASP A 101 -23.54 6.47 -6.79
CA ASP A 101 -23.34 5.21 -6.12
C ASP A 101 -22.38 4.30 -6.90
N ALA A 102 -22.57 4.13 -8.21
CA ALA A 102 -21.69 3.31 -9.02
C ALA A 102 -20.24 3.80 -9.00
N LEU A 103 -20.01 5.12 -8.91
CA LEU A 103 -18.68 5.69 -8.74
C LEU A 103 -18.04 5.26 -7.42
N VAL A 104 -18.73 5.41 -6.28
CA VAL A 104 -18.20 5.00 -4.98
C VAL A 104 -17.95 3.49 -4.93
N ASP A 105 -18.84 2.69 -5.52
CA ASP A 105 -18.64 1.23 -5.62
C ASP A 105 -17.43 0.87 -6.49
N ALA A 106 -17.27 1.52 -7.64
CA ALA A 106 -16.15 1.25 -8.54
C ALA A 106 -14.81 1.56 -7.86
N VAL A 107 -14.71 2.69 -7.15
CA VAL A 107 -13.49 3.09 -6.43
C VAL A 107 -13.21 2.13 -5.27
N THR A 108 -14.20 1.82 -4.45
CA THR A 108 -13.99 0.98 -3.26
C THR A 108 -13.83 -0.50 -3.57
N ALA A 109 -14.27 -0.97 -4.75
CA ALA A 109 -14.00 -2.33 -5.24
C ALA A 109 -12.51 -2.64 -5.46
N VAL A 110 -11.65 -1.61 -5.51
CA VAL A 110 -10.18 -1.78 -5.54
C VAL A 110 -9.63 -2.30 -4.20
N ILE A 111 -10.33 -2.05 -3.10
CA ILE A 111 -9.92 -2.46 -1.77
C ILE A 111 -10.29 -3.94 -1.55
N ASP A 112 -9.30 -4.82 -1.69
CA ASP A 112 -9.49 -6.26 -1.44
C ASP A 112 -9.65 -6.53 0.07
N PRO A 113 -10.77 -7.10 0.53
CA PRO A 113 -10.98 -7.41 1.94
C PRO A 113 -10.03 -8.49 2.50
N GLU A 114 -9.31 -9.24 1.65
CA GLU A 114 -8.26 -10.17 2.09
C GLU A 114 -6.93 -9.45 2.41
N GLU A 115 -6.69 -8.30 1.79
CA GLU A 115 -5.45 -7.50 1.96
C GLU A 115 -5.65 -6.30 2.89
N TRP A 116 -6.87 -5.74 2.92
CA TRP A 116 -7.19 -4.49 3.60
C TRP A 116 -8.19 -4.70 4.74
N THR A 117 -7.82 -4.23 5.92
CA THR A 117 -8.70 -4.24 7.09
C THR A 117 -9.41 -2.89 7.23
N PRO A 118 -10.74 -2.84 7.37
CA PRO A 118 -11.46 -1.60 7.58
C PRO A 118 -11.09 -0.97 8.93
N ILE A 119 -10.85 0.34 8.95
CA ILE A 119 -10.65 1.13 10.15
C ILE A 119 -12.01 1.62 10.62
N ALA A 120 -12.50 1.08 11.74
CA ALA A 120 -13.72 1.57 12.36
C ALA A 120 -13.47 2.95 12.99
N ALA A 121 -13.80 4.02 12.26
CA ALA A 121 -13.82 5.37 12.79
C ALA A 121 -15.26 5.77 13.17
N ASP A 122 -15.44 6.35 14.36
CA ASP A 122 -16.72 6.90 14.78
C ASP A 122 -17.18 7.96 13.76
N GLY A 123 -18.25 7.68 13.01
CA GLY A 123 -18.84 8.60 12.03
C GLY A 123 -18.46 8.35 10.57
N ILE A 124 -17.55 7.42 10.26
CA ILE A 124 -17.30 6.92 8.90
C ILE A 124 -17.85 5.49 8.82
N ALA A 125 -19.17 5.37 8.82
CA ALA A 125 -19.86 4.11 8.63
C ALA A 125 -20.66 4.21 7.32
N GLY A 126 -20.16 3.57 6.26
CA GLY A 126 -20.69 3.74 4.92
C GLY A 126 -20.02 2.83 3.90
N ARG A 127 -20.33 3.04 2.62
CA ARG A 127 -19.65 2.37 1.49
C ARG A 127 -18.28 2.99 1.22
N ASP A 128 -18.14 4.28 1.48
CA ASP A 128 -16.88 5.00 1.60
C ASP A 128 -16.32 4.85 3.03
N GLY A 129 -15.01 5.00 3.19
CA GLY A 129 -14.33 4.50 4.38
C GLY A 129 -12.83 4.72 4.43
N ALA A 130 -12.23 4.13 5.46
CA ALA A 130 -10.80 4.05 5.63
C ALA A 130 -10.39 2.59 5.84
N TRP A 131 -9.27 2.19 5.25
CA TRP A 131 -8.74 0.84 5.33
C TRP A 131 -7.24 0.89 5.54
N VAL A 132 -6.70 -0.16 6.17
CA VAL A 132 -5.27 -0.33 6.41
C VAL A 132 -4.81 -1.70 5.91
N ASP A 133 -3.70 -1.75 5.20
CA ASP A 133 -3.07 -3.01 4.77
C ASP A 133 -2.18 -3.62 5.87
N GLU A 134 -1.58 -4.78 5.60
CA GLU A 134 -0.68 -5.46 6.54
C GLU A 134 0.60 -4.66 6.88
N ASN A 135 1.00 -3.74 6.00
CA ASN A 135 2.20 -2.91 6.14
C ASN A 135 1.92 -1.56 6.82
N GLY A 136 0.65 -1.27 7.12
CA GLY A 136 0.20 -0.04 7.76
C GLY A 136 -0.05 1.12 6.79
N VAL A 137 -0.07 0.87 5.48
CA VAL A 137 -0.53 1.85 4.49
C VAL A 137 -2.02 2.03 4.68
N VAL A 138 -2.46 3.29 4.76
CA VAL A 138 -3.88 3.63 4.93
C VAL A 138 -4.42 4.16 3.61
N ALA A 139 -5.57 3.66 3.18
CA ALA A 139 -6.34 4.21 2.07
C ALA A 139 -7.65 4.79 2.60
N THR A 140 -8.06 5.94 2.09
CA THR A 140 -9.34 6.58 2.41
C THR A 140 -10.07 6.95 1.14
N VAL A 141 -11.35 6.63 1.11
CA VAL A 141 -12.29 7.11 0.11
C VAL A 141 -13.40 7.79 0.88
N THR A 142 -13.72 9.03 0.53
CA THR A 142 -14.83 9.77 1.14
C THR A 142 -15.64 10.42 0.05
N TYR A 143 -16.96 10.29 0.14
CA TYR A 143 -17.87 10.93 -0.80
C TYR A 143 -18.91 11.77 -0.06
N ASP A 144 -18.84 13.08 -0.25
CA ASP A 144 -19.83 14.05 0.22
C ASP A 144 -20.27 14.91 -0.96
N SER A 145 -21.40 14.53 -1.57
CA SER A 145 -21.82 15.04 -2.88
C SER A 145 -21.75 16.57 -2.96
N PRO A 146 -21.07 17.14 -3.98
CA PRO A 146 -20.54 16.48 -5.17
C PRO A 146 -19.05 16.11 -5.07
N LEU A 147 -18.45 16.08 -3.89
CA LEU A 147 -17.00 15.92 -3.72
C LEU A 147 -16.62 14.48 -3.44
N LEU A 148 -15.73 13.95 -4.27
CA LEU A 148 -15.01 12.69 -4.04
C LEU A 148 -13.60 13.03 -3.55
N VAL A 149 -13.17 12.41 -2.45
CA VAL A 149 -11.80 12.51 -1.95
C VAL A 149 -11.23 11.12 -1.85
N ILE A 150 -10.10 10.91 -2.53
CA ILE A 150 -9.29 9.69 -2.45
C ILE A 150 -7.96 10.09 -1.83
N ALA A 151 -7.49 9.35 -0.83
CA ALA A 151 -6.14 9.55 -0.32
C ALA A 151 -5.50 8.25 0.12
N THR A 152 -4.18 8.21 0.08
CA THR A 152 -3.38 7.14 0.70
C THR A 152 -2.24 7.71 1.51
N PHE A 153 -1.89 7.03 2.58
CA PHE A 153 -0.91 7.45 3.57
C PHE A 153 0.05 6.30 3.85
N THR A 154 1.36 6.57 3.84
CA THR A 154 2.31 5.62 4.42
C THR A 154 2.13 5.55 5.94
N PRO A 155 2.62 4.49 6.62
CA PRO A 155 2.64 4.44 8.08
C PRO A 155 3.30 5.69 8.67
N CYS A 156 2.76 6.19 9.79
CA CYS A 156 3.39 7.28 10.52
C CYS A 156 4.71 6.82 11.14
N ARG A 157 5.79 7.57 10.91
CA ARG A 157 7.13 7.26 11.43
C ARG A 157 7.66 8.40 12.25
N ASP A 158 8.27 8.13 13.41
CA ASP A 158 8.92 9.16 14.22
C ASP A 158 9.94 9.94 13.37
N ALA A 159 9.87 11.28 13.44
CA ALA A 159 10.83 12.19 12.86
C ALA A 159 12.13 12.10 13.68
N SER A 160 13.05 11.24 13.24
CA SER A 160 14.36 11.03 13.88
C SER A 160 15.28 12.24 13.72
#